data_AF-A0A4V0P2F9-F1
#
_entry.id   AF-A0A4V0P2F9-F1
#
_cell.length_a   1.000
_cell.length_b   1.000
_cell.length_c   1.000
_cell.angle_alpha   90.00
_cell.angle_beta   90.00
_cell.angle_gamma   90.00
#
_symmetry.space_group_name_H-M   'P 1'
#
loop_
_entity.id
_entity.type
_entity.pdbx_description
1 polymer ?
#
loop_
_entity_poly.entity_id
_entity_poly.type
_entity_poly.pdbx_seq_one_letter_code
_entity_poly.pdbx_strand_id
1 'polypeptide(L)'
;MLKFPRGMATPNLPIGVFIGDEHSDPIHLIQLTASISELVSNGIQVLFIEAFYVNNPPLQTDIVSLGNYIRGRNFDHTKSSKIDLPNFYDNLLKRCNIANLHVRGVDVPLPSEIANLQKGKAFKVIAWRTGRANDDWKRNIEDYCKNNNWSKFALFGGRAHAKPLFNRFGGRISPQIWSRPLKKYIDL
;
A
#
# COMPACT_ATOMS: atom_id res chain seq x y z
N MET A 1 6.02 6.02 15.83
CA MET A 1 5.60 7.37 15.41
C MET A 1 6.01 7.57 13.96
N LEU A 2 5.04 7.79 13.09
CA LEU A 2 5.24 7.99 11.65
C LEU A 2 5.91 9.35 11.41
N LYS A 3 6.88 9.43 10.50
CA LYS A 3 7.41 10.74 10.06
C LYS A 3 6.65 11.18 8.82
N PHE A 4 6.07 12.36 8.88
CA PHE A 4 5.35 12.97 7.78
C PHE A 4 6.26 13.98 7.06
N PRO A 5 6.22 14.05 5.72
CA PRO A 5 6.96 15.06 4.99
C PRO A 5 6.47 16.45 5.37
N ARG A 6 7.41 17.40 5.50
CA ARG A 6 7.12 18.82 5.74
C ARG A 6 7.13 19.54 4.38
N GLY A 7 6.11 20.32 4.09
CA GLY A 7 6.00 21.10 2.84
C GLY A 7 4.57 21.52 2.53
N MET A 8 4.42 22.45 1.58
CA MET A 8 3.09 22.79 1.04
C MET A 8 2.53 21.62 0.24
N ALA A 9 1.37 21.12 0.68
CA ALA A 9 0.65 20.05 0.03
C ALA A 9 -0.50 20.64 -0.79
N THR A 10 -0.62 20.27 -2.06
CA THR A 10 -1.77 20.63 -2.89
C THR A 10 -2.29 19.40 -3.63
N PRO A 11 -3.53 19.41 -4.13
CA PRO A 11 -4.05 18.31 -4.95
C PRO A 11 -3.20 18.02 -6.20
N ASN A 12 -2.56 19.03 -6.76
CA ASN A 12 -1.67 18.88 -7.94
C ASN A 12 -0.24 18.46 -7.55
N LEU A 13 0.12 18.61 -6.28
CA LEU A 13 1.43 18.28 -5.74
C LEU A 13 1.26 17.63 -4.36
N PRO A 14 0.66 16.43 -4.29
CA PRO A 14 0.34 15.81 -3.02
C PRO A 14 1.61 15.36 -2.29
N ILE A 15 1.54 15.34 -0.96
CA ILE A 15 2.60 14.80 -0.11
C ILE A 15 2.09 13.57 0.63
N GLY A 16 2.97 12.65 1.00
CA GLY A 16 2.50 11.44 1.66
C GLY A 16 3.50 10.70 2.51
N VAL A 17 3.01 9.67 3.18
CA VAL A 17 3.83 8.72 3.92
C VAL A 17 3.79 7.38 3.20
N PHE A 18 4.96 6.79 2.94
CA PHE A 18 5.07 5.42 2.46
C PHE A 18 5.30 4.51 3.65
N ILE A 19 4.46 3.50 3.82
CA ILE A 19 4.53 2.51 4.90
C ILE A 19 4.91 1.19 4.25
N GLY A 20 6.19 0.84 4.41
CA GLY A 20 6.80 -0.33 3.82
C GLY A 20 6.52 -1.59 4.61
N ASP A 21 6.03 -2.64 3.96
CA ASP A 21 5.81 -3.96 4.56
C ASP A 21 6.77 -5.05 4.03
N GLU A 22 6.70 -6.20 4.69
CA GLU A 22 7.17 -7.47 4.15
C GLU A 22 5.91 -8.31 3.96
N HIS A 23 5.51 -8.63 2.72
CA HIS A 23 4.22 -9.30 2.44
C HIS A 23 4.05 -10.66 3.12
N SER A 24 5.14 -11.29 3.54
CA SER A 24 5.13 -12.53 4.32
C SER A 24 4.79 -12.33 5.79
N ASP A 25 4.69 -11.08 6.27
CA ASP A 25 4.56 -10.71 7.67
C ASP A 25 3.37 -9.76 7.91
N PRO A 26 2.23 -10.27 8.43
CA PRO A 26 1.02 -9.47 8.62
C PRO A 26 1.15 -8.43 9.75
N ILE A 27 2.23 -8.46 10.55
CA ILE A 27 2.37 -7.54 11.70
C ILE A 27 2.35 -6.08 11.27
N HIS A 28 2.89 -5.76 10.10
CA HIS A 28 2.85 -4.39 9.56
C HIS A 28 1.43 -3.99 9.14
N LEU A 29 0.62 -4.94 8.65
CA LEU A 29 -0.79 -4.66 8.37
C LEU A 29 -1.57 -4.39 9.67
N ILE A 30 -1.30 -5.15 10.74
CA ILE A 30 -1.89 -4.92 12.06
C ILE A 30 -1.48 -3.55 12.62
N GLN A 31 -0.19 -3.21 12.53
CA GLN A 31 0.33 -1.92 12.96
C GLN A 31 -0.28 -0.75 12.17
N LEU A 32 -0.51 -0.93 10.86
CA LEU A 32 -1.21 0.05 10.03
C LEU A 32 -2.64 0.26 10.52
N THR A 33 -3.38 -0.83 10.76
CA THR A 33 -4.75 -0.77 11.29
C THR A 33 -4.79 -0.02 12.62
N ALA A 34 -3.84 -0.27 13.53
CA ALA A 34 -3.73 0.46 14.80
C ALA A 34 -3.39 1.95 14.61
N SER A 35 -2.65 2.29 13.55
CA SER A 35 -2.17 3.65 13.28
C SER A 35 -3.14 4.52 12.48
N ILE A 36 -4.31 4.01 12.07
CA ILE A 36 -5.27 4.77 11.23
C ILE A 36 -5.67 6.11 11.87
N SER A 37 -5.89 6.14 13.18
CA SER A 37 -6.22 7.38 13.89
C SER A 37 -5.07 8.40 13.82
N GLU A 38 -3.81 7.97 13.93
CA GLU A 38 -2.63 8.83 13.77
C GLU A 38 -2.57 9.41 12.35
N LEU A 39 -2.85 8.60 11.32
CA LEU A 39 -2.88 9.08 9.92
C LEU A 39 -3.92 10.18 9.74
N VAL A 40 -5.15 9.95 10.19
CA VAL A 40 -6.25 10.92 10.07
C VAL A 40 -5.95 12.20 10.85
N SER A 41 -5.42 12.11 12.08
CA SER A 41 -5.02 13.28 12.87
C SER A 41 -3.92 14.12 12.21
N ASN A 42 -3.09 13.53 11.33
CA ASN A 42 -2.09 14.24 10.53
C ASN A 42 -2.64 14.81 9.20
N GLY A 43 -3.95 14.67 8.99
CA GLY A 43 -4.66 15.16 7.81
C GLY A 43 -4.48 14.28 6.58
N ILE A 44 -4.10 13.00 6.73
CA ILE A 44 -4.13 12.05 5.62
C ILE A 44 -5.59 11.84 5.19
N GLN A 45 -5.87 12.01 3.90
CA GLN A 45 -7.23 11.95 3.34
C GLN A 45 -7.51 10.60 2.66
N VAL A 46 -6.46 9.92 2.20
CA VAL A 46 -6.57 8.65 1.47
C VAL A 46 -5.41 7.71 1.81
N LEU A 47 -5.73 6.42 1.92
CA LEU A 47 -4.79 5.31 2.00
C LEU A 47 -4.80 4.54 0.68
N PHE A 48 -3.66 4.54 0.00
CA PHE A 48 -3.38 3.70 -1.16
C PHE A 48 -2.79 2.37 -0.70
N ILE A 49 -3.27 1.27 -1.29
CA ILE A 49 -2.87 -0.10 -0.91
C ILE A 49 -2.35 -0.83 -2.14
N GLU A 50 -1.08 -1.26 -2.11
CA GLU A 50 -0.49 -2.09 -3.16
C GLU A 50 -1.27 -3.39 -3.35
N ALA A 51 -1.80 -3.97 -2.26
CA ALA A 51 -2.59 -5.20 -2.28
C ALA A 51 -3.77 -5.16 -3.28
N PHE A 52 -4.21 -3.96 -3.69
CA PHE A 52 -5.35 -3.77 -4.57
C PHE A 52 -4.96 -3.10 -5.90
N TYR A 53 -5.47 -3.65 -6.99
CA TYR A 53 -5.37 -3.03 -8.31
C TYR A 53 -6.20 -1.76 -8.39
N VAL A 54 -5.68 -0.78 -9.14
CA VAL A 54 -6.33 0.51 -9.36
C VAL A 54 -7.73 0.39 -9.98
N ASN A 55 -7.94 -0.55 -10.92
CA ASN A 55 -9.17 -0.65 -11.69
C ASN A 55 -10.24 -1.56 -11.07
N ASN A 56 -9.89 -2.37 -10.08
CA ASN A 56 -10.81 -3.31 -9.45
C ASN A 56 -10.39 -3.60 -8.01
N PRO A 57 -10.50 -2.64 -7.08
CA PRO A 57 -10.12 -2.84 -5.70
C PRO A 57 -11.30 -3.44 -4.89
N PRO A 58 -11.11 -4.47 -4.05
CA PRO A 58 -12.16 -5.12 -3.26
C PRO A 58 -12.49 -4.31 -1.99
N LEU A 59 -12.89 -3.05 -2.13
CA LEU A 59 -13.04 -2.11 -1.01
C LEU A 59 -14.36 -2.27 -0.24
N GLN A 60 -15.32 -3.02 -0.78
CA GLN A 60 -16.65 -3.26 -0.21
C GLN A 60 -17.09 -4.71 -0.48
N THR A 61 -16.28 -5.67 -0.03
CA THR A 61 -16.57 -7.10 -0.22
C THR A 61 -16.55 -7.82 1.12
N ASP A 62 -17.26 -8.93 1.22
CA ASP A 62 -17.12 -9.84 2.35
C ASP A 62 -15.70 -10.46 2.41
N ILE A 63 -15.35 -11.06 3.55
CA ILE A 63 -14.02 -11.65 3.81
C ILE A 63 -13.69 -12.76 2.80
N VAL A 64 -14.69 -13.55 2.34
CA VAL A 64 -14.46 -14.65 1.38
C VAL A 64 -14.09 -14.08 0.02
N SER A 65 -14.84 -13.08 -0.44
CA SER A 65 -14.58 -12.36 -1.69
C SER A 65 -13.21 -11.66 -1.67
N LEU A 66 -12.85 -11.04 -0.55
CA LEU A 66 -11.53 -10.43 -0.34
C LEU A 66 -10.41 -11.48 -0.37
N GLY A 67 -10.62 -12.64 0.25
CA GLY A 67 -9.68 -13.75 0.22
C GLY A 67 -9.49 -14.32 -1.19
N ASN A 68 -10.58 -14.47 -1.95
CA ASN A 68 -10.51 -14.90 -3.35
C ASN A 68 -9.74 -13.88 -4.21
N TYR A 69 -9.95 -12.59 -3.98
CA TYR A 69 -9.22 -11.53 -4.66
C TYR A 69 -7.70 -11.61 -4.39
N ILE A 70 -7.29 -11.65 -3.12
CA ILE A 70 -5.88 -11.66 -2.70
C ILE A 70 -5.17 -12.91 -3.26
N ARG A 71 -5.82 -14.07 -3.18
CA ARG A 71 -5.31 -15.33 -3.75
C ARG A 71 -5.22 -15.28 -5.27
N GLY A 72 -6.26 -14.79 -5.96
CA GLY A 72 -6.26 -14.65 -7.42
C GLY A 72 -5.15 -13.73 -7.93
N ARG A 73 -4.74 -12.74 -7.13
CA ARG A 73 -3.60 -11.87 -7.42
C ARG A 73 -2.24 -12.50 -7.14
N ASN A 74 -2.19 -13.67 -6.49
CA ASN A 74 -0.96 -14.26 -5.92
C ASN A 74 -0.22 -13.29 -4.98
N PHE A 75 -0.96 -12.47 -4.22
CA PHE A 75 -0.38 -11.51 -3.27
C PHE A 75 -0.16 -12.13 -1.88
N ASP A 76 -0.76 -13.29 -1.62
CA ASP A 76 -0.49 -14.05 -0.39
C ASP A 76 0.89 -14.72 -0.47
N HIS A 77 1.88 -14.07 0.11
CA HIS A 77 3.24 -14.57 0.23
C HIS A 77 3.53 -15.18 1.61
N THR A 78 2.49 -15.41 2.42
CA THR A 78 2.65 -15.96 3.76
C THR A 78 3.05 -17.44 3.65
N LYS A 79 4.14 -17.83 4.31
CA LYS A 79 4.60 -19.23 4.33
C LYS A 79 3.74 -20.13 5.24
N SER A 80 2.78 -19.55 5.94
CA SER A 80 1.98 -20.21 6.97
C SER A 80 0.51 -20.12 6.62
N SER A 81 -0.14 -21.26 6.40
CA SER A 81 -1.58 -21.38 6.22
C SER A 81 -2.41 -20.93 7.44
N LYS A 82 -1.77 -20.58 8.55
CA LYS A 82 -2.42 -20.09 9.77
C LYS A 82 -2.63 -18.58 9.81
N ILE A 83 -2.08 -17.83 8.85
CA ILE A 83 -2.22 -16.37 8.80
C ILE A 83 -3.46 -16.02 7.98
N ASP A 84 -4.46 -15.43 8.63
CA ASP A 84 -5.68 -15.00 7.98
C ASP A 84 -5.52 -13.59 7.39
N LEU A 85 -4.75 -13.52 6.30
CA LEU A 85 -4.49 -12.28 5.58
C LEU A 85 -5.79 -11.54 5.15
N PRO A 86 -6.85 -12.23 4.67
CA PRO A 86 -8.13 -11.60 4.37
C PRO A 86 -8.75 -10.90 5.58
N ASN A 87 -8.75 -11.52 6.76
CA ASN A 87 -9.27 -10.89 7.99
C ASN A 87 -8.48 -9.64 8.38
N PHE A 88 -7.17 -9.60 8.18
CA PHE A 88 -6.39 -8.40 8.48
C PHE A 88 -6.71 -7.23 7.54
N TYR A 89 -6.91 -7.50 6.25
CA TYR A 89 -7.36 -6.47 5.31
C TYR A 89 -8.80 -6.01 5.59
N ASP A 90 -9.72 -6.92 5.92
CA ASP A 90 -11.09 -6.57 6.30
C ASP A 90 -11.10 -5.65 7.54
N ASN A 91 -10.32 -5.98 8.57
CA ASN A 91 -10.16 -5.13 9.75
C ASN A 91 -9.58 -3.75 9.41
N LEU A 92 -8.59 -3.68 8.52
CA LEU A 92 -8.05 -2.41 8.03
C LEU A 92 -9.14 -1.58 7.33
N LEU A 93 -9.90 -2.18 6.42
CA LEU A 93 -10.95 -1.51 5.65
C LEU A 93 -12.07 -0.99 6.57
N LYS A 94 -12.53 -1.81 7.52
CA LYS A 94 -13.49 -1.40 8.54
C LYS A 94 -12.98 -0.22 9.38
N ARG A 95 -11.71 -0.28 9.81
CA ARG A 95 -11.10 0.80 10.59
C ARG A 95 -10.99 2.10 9.78
N CYS A 96 -10.60 2.03 8.51
CA CYS A 96 -10.58 3.17 7.60
C CYS A 96 -11.98 3.77 7.43
N ASN A 97 -13.00 2.94 7.22
CA ASN A 97 -14.38 3.38 7.09
C ASN A 97 -14.89 4.12 8.34
N ILE A 98 -14.66 3.55 9.53
CA ILE A 98 -15.02 4.19 10.81
C ILE A 98 -14.31 5.54 10.98
N ALA A 99 -13.05 5.65 10.54
CA ALA A 99 -12.26 6.86 10.63
C ALA A 99 -12.51 7.87 9.48
N ASN A 100 -13.43 7.57 8.56
CA ASN A 100 -13.67 8.33 7.33
C ASN A 100 -12.39 8.56 6.50
N LEU A 101 -11.49 7.58 6.49
CA LEU A 101 -10.28 7.57 5.65
C LEU A 101 -10.59 6.86 4.34
N HIS A 102 -10.46 7.56 3.21
CA HIS A 102 -10.69 6.94 1.90
C HIS A 102 -9.64 5.86 1.62
N VAL A 103 -10.03 4.79 0.94
CA VAL A 103 -9.13 3.72 0.52
C VAL A 103 -9.15 3.58 -1.01
N ARG A 104 -7.98 3.34 -1.61
CA ARG A 104 -7.82 3.10 -3.05
C ARG A 104 -6.77 2.02 -3.31
N GLY A 105 -6.98 1.25 -4.37
CA GLY A 105 -5.91 0.43 -4.96
C GLY A 105 -4.95 1.30 -5.76
N VAL A 106 -3.70 0.87 -5.86
CA VAL A 106 -2.65 1.60 -6.61
C VAL A 106 -1.93 0.72 -7.61
N ASP A 107 -1.95 -0.60 -7.42
CA ASP A 107 -1.16 -1.49 -8.26
C ASP A 107 -1.76 -1.67 -9.66
N VAL A 108 -0.91 -2.09 -10.58
CA VAL A 108 -1.25 -2.41 -11.96
C VAL A 108 -0.87 -3.86 -12.26
N PRO A 109 -1.67 -4.58 -13.08
CA PRO A 109 -1.36 -5.96 -13.40
C PRO A 109 -0.02 -6.06 -14.15
N LEU A 110 0.75 -7.10 -13.83
CA LEU A 110 1.98 -7.40 -14.57
C LEU A 110 1.59 -7.71 -16.03
N PRO A 111 2.17 -7.02 -17.03
CA PRO A 111 1.90 -7.30 -18.43
C PRO A 111 2.18 -8.76 -18.76
N SER A 112 1.31 -9.37 -19.57
CA SER A 112 1.42 -10.78 -19.99
C SER A 112 2.77 -11.08 -20.64
N GLU A 113 3.33 -10.12 -21.39
CA GLU A 113 4.66 -10.17 -22.00
C GLU A 113 5.80 -10.39 -20.99
N ILE A 114 5.63 -9.92 -19.75
CA ILE A 114 6.59 -10.09 -18.66
C ILE A 114 6.23 -11.31 -17.81
N ALA A 115 4.94 -11.55 -17.59
CA ALA A 115 4.44 -12.69 -16.83
C ALA A 115 4.77 -14.04 -17.50
N ASN A 116 4.80 -14.08 -18.84
CA ASN A 116 5.00 -15.30 -19.63
C ASN A 116 6.47 -15.57 -19.98
N LEU A 117 7.42 -14.83 -19.40
CA LEU A 117 8.85 -15.10 -19.61
C LEU A 117 9.24 -16.43 -18.95
N GLN A 118 9.68 -17.42 -19.74
CA GLN A 118 10.16 -18.70 -19.24
C GLN A 118 11.36 -18.51 -18.27
N LYS A 119 11.44 -19.39 -17.26
CA LYS A 119 12.39 -19.39 -16.13
C LYS A 119 13.76 -18.76 -16.48
N GLY A 120 14.14 -17.72 -15.73
CA GLY A 120 15.50 -17.16 -15.80
C GLY A 120 15.67 -15.64 -15.64
N LYS A 121 14.61 -14.83 -15.41
CA LYS A 121 14.80 -13.37 -15.28
C LYS A 121 13.97 -12.74 -14.16
N ALA A 122 14.16 -13.20 -12.92
CA ALA A 122 13.71 -12.50 -11.72
C ALA A 122 14.08 -11.00 -11.77
N PHE A 123 15.24 -10.66 -12.35
CA PHE A 123 15.66 -9.28 -12.59
C PHE A 123 14.71 -8.45 -13.48
N LYS A 124 14.10 -9.02 -14.54
CA LYS A 124 13.14 -8.28 -15.40
C LYS A 124 11.82 -8.00 -14.68
N VAL A 125 11.35 -8.97 -13.89
CA VAL A 125 10.16 -8.80 -13.05
C VAL A 125 10.42 -7.73 -11.98
N ILE A 126 11.58 -7.79 -11.33
CA ILE A 126 12.01 -6.78 -10.34
C ILE A 126 12.15 -5.41 -11.00
N ALA A 127 12.84 -5.30 -12.14
CA ALA A 127 13.02 -4.05 -12.87
C ALA A 127 11.68 -3.41 -13.29
N TRP A 128 10.69 -4.22 -13.68
CA TRP A 128 9.36 -3.72 -13.97
C TRP A 128 8.64 -3.25 -12.70
N ARG A 129 8.62 -4.08 -11.64
CA ARG A 129 7.98 -3.77 -10.35
C ARG A 129 8.57 -2.51 -9.70
N THR A 130 9.88 -2.38 -9.66
CA THR A 130 10.54 -1.20 -9.05
C THR A 130 10.68 -0.01 -10.00
N GLY A 131 10.48 -0.23 -11.30
CA GLY A 131 10.52 0.78 -12.35
C GLY A 131 9.11 1.22 -12.76
N ARG A 132 8.59 0.64 -13.85
CA ARG A 132 7.31 1.02 -14.46
C ARG A 132 6.14 1.02 -13.48
N ALA A 133 6.02 0.02 -12.61
CA ALA A 133 4.91 0.00 -11.67
C ALA A 133 4.95 1.21 -10.70
N ASN A 134 6.14 1.67 -10.29
CA ASN A 134 6.25 2.89 -9.46
C ASN A 134 5.92 4.18 -10.23
N ASP A 135 6.19 4.23 -11.54
CA ASP A 135 5.75 5.34 -12.39
C ASP A 135 4.22 5.37 -12.49
N ASP A 136 3.60 4.21 -12.65
CA ASP A 136 2.15 4.07 -12.69
C ASP A 136 1.50 4.37 -11.33
N TRP A 137 2.10 3.92 -10.22
CA TRP A 137 1.63 4.25 -8.88
C TRP A 137 1.67 5.74 -8.62
N LYS A 138 2.76 6.43 -8.99
CA LYS A 138 2.85 7.88 -8.86
C LYS A 138 1.74 8.57 -9.63
N ARG A 139 1.55 8.19 -10.91
CA ARG A 139 0.52 8.77 -11.78
C ARG A 139 -0.88 8.56 -11.20
N ASN A 140 -1.20 7.32 -10.80
CA ASN A 140 -2.47 6.98 -10.19
C ASN A 140 -2.72 7.80 -8.93
N ILE A 141 -1.73 7.92 -8.04
CA ILE A 141 -1.84 8.73 -6.81
C ILE A 141 -2.09 10.20 -7.15
N GLU A 142 -1.30 10.79 -8.04
CA GLU A 142 -1.46 12.20 -8.44
C GLU A 142 -2.83 12.45 -9.09
N ASP A 143 -3.29 11.56 -9.96
CA ASP A 143 -4.59 11.67 -10.62
C ASP A 143 -5.75 11.55 -9.62
N TYR A 144 -5.73 10.57 -8.71
CA TYR A 144 -6.75 10.45 -7.67
C TYR A 144 -6.75 11.67 -6.74
N CYS A 145 -5.58 12.10 -6.27
CA CYS A 145 -5.44 13.26 -5.41
C CYS A 145 -5.99 14.52 -6.08
N LYS A 146 -5.64 14.76 -7.34
CA LYS A 146 -6.14 15.89 -8.12
C LYS A 146 -7.65 15.84 -8.29
N ASN A 147 -8.20 14.70 -8.73
CA ASN A 147 -9.62 14.55 -9.04
C ASN A 147 -10.53 14.62 -7.79
N ASN A 148 -10.00 14.29 -6.62
CA ASN A 148 -10.75 14.28 -5.36
C ASN A 148 -10.36 15.43 -4.41
N ASN A 149 -9.54 16.38 -4.87
CA ASN A 149 -9.05 17.50 -4.06
C ASN A 149 -8.33 17.06 -2.77
N TRP A 150 -7.55 15.96 -2.84
CA TRP A 150 -6.74 15.46 -1.74
C TRP A 150 -5.29 15.92 -1.84
N SER A 151 -4.77 16.50 -0.78
CA SER A 151 -3.41 17.02 -0.69
C SER A 151 -2.44 16.08 0.04
N LYS A 152 -2.97 15.19 0.91
CA LYS A 152 -2.17 14.29 1.73
C LYS A 152 -2.63 12.85 1.63
N PHE A 153 -1.68 11.94 1.46
CA PHE A 153 -1.95 10.50 1.32
C PHE A 153 -1.02 9.63 2.16
N ALA A 154 -1.47 8.40 2.43
CA ALA A 154 -0.62 7.30 2.87
C ALA A 154 -0.58 6.25 1.76
N LEU A 155 0.54 5.53 1.64
CA LEU A 155 0.71 4.43 0.71
C LEU A 155 1.28 3.23 1.47
N PHE A 156 0.59 2.10 1.43
CA PHE A 156 1.02 0.83 2.01
C PHE A 156 1.44 -0.14 0.91
N GLY A 157 2.67 -0.66 1.01
CA GLY A 157 3.20 -1.63 0.04
C GLY A 157 4.62 -2.10 0.36
N GLY A 158 5.16 -2.97 -0.48
CA GLY A 158 6.41 -3.69 -0.27
C GLY A 158 7.58 -2.74 -0.14
N ARG A 159 8.41 -2.95 0.89
CA ARG A 159 9.58 -2.10 1.18
C ARG A 159 10.51 -1.84 -0.02
N ALA A 160 10.54 -2.73 -1.01
CA ALA A 160 11.33 -2.58 -2.23
C ALA A 160 10.95 -1.32 -3.04
N HIS A 161 9.72 -0.82 -2.89
CA HIS A 161 9.22 0.36 -3.60
C HIS A 161 9.61 1.69 -2.94
N ALA A 162 10.02 1.68 -1.66
CA ALA A 162 10.19 2.90 -0.87
C ALA A 162 11.20 3.90 -1.47
N LYS A 163 12.42 3.45 -1.77
CA LYS A 163 13.48 4.30 -2.33
C LYS A 163 13.14 4.76 -3.76
N PRO A 164 12.70 3.87 -4.68
CA PRO A 164 12.24 4.30 -6.00
C PRO A 164 11.11 5.35 -5.96
N LEU A 165 10.14 5.21 -5.05
CA LEU A 165 9.03 6.16 -4.91
C LEU A 165 9.48 7.49 -4.30
N PHE A 166 10.36 7.47 -3.29
CA PHE A 166 10.96 8.69 -2.73
C PHE A 166 11.54 9.59 -3.81
N ASN A 167 12.33 9.00 -4.72
CA ASN A 167 12.95 9.72 -5.83
C ASN A 167 11.90 10.26 -6.82
N ARG A 168 10.90 9.45 -7.18
CA ARG A 168 9.84 9.83 -8.13
C ARG A 168 8.94 10.96 -7.63
N PHE A 169 8.67 11.00 -6.33
CA PHE A 169 7.93 12.10 -5.70
C PHE A 169 8.81 13.32 -5.39
N GLY A 170 10.12 13.29 -5.70
CA GLY A 170 11.04 14.39 -5.42
C GLY A 170 11.15 14.68 -3.92
N GLY A 171 11.15 13.63 -3.08
CA GLY A 171 11.22 13.76 -1.62
C GLY A 171 9.90 14.11 -0.92
N ARG A 172 8.80 14.27 -1.65
CA ARG A 172 7.46 14.60 -1.10
C ARG A 172 6.72 13.42 -0.48
N ILE A 173 7.31 12.23 -0.56
CA ILE A 173 6.82 11.04 0.15
C ILE A 173 7.86 10.65 1.22
N SER A 174 7.46 10.48 2.46
CA SER A 174 8.37 10.07 3.54
C SER A 174 8.34 8.54 3.70
N PRO A 175 9.43 7.81 3.41
CA PRO A 175 9.48 6.38 3.59
C PRO A 175 9.63 6.00 5.07
N GLN A 176 8.66 5.21 5.55
CA GLN A 176 8.66 4.51 6.83
C GLN A 176 8.76 3.02 6.53
N ILE A 177 9.97 2.47 6.65
CA ILE A 177 10.14 1.02 6.60
C ILE A 177 9.97 0.50 8.01
N TRP A 178 8.83 -0.15 8.27
CA TRP A 178 8.69 -0.88 9.51
C TRP A 178 9.60 -2.11 9.45
N SER A 179 10.59 -2.11 10.33
CA SER A 179 11.32 -3.30 10.70
C SER A 179 10.65 -3.85 11.94
N ARG A 180 10.43 -5.17 12.04
CA ARG A 180 9.97 -5.81 13.29
C ARG A 180 10.73 -5.23 14.49
N PRO A 181 10.08 -4.47 15.38
CA PRO A 181 10.62 -4.31 16.72
C PRO A 181 10.38 -5.64 17.41
N LEU A 182 11.42 -6.21 18.01
CA LEU A 182 11.28 -7.33 18.93
C LEU A 182 10.07 -7.11 19.88
N LYS A 183 9.09 -8.01 19.79
CA LYS A 183 8.19 -8.47 20.87
C LYS A 183 7.22 -7.51 21.57
N LYS A 184 7.12 -6.21 21.29
CA LYS A 184 6.43 -5.30 22.23
C LYS A 184 4.99 -4.84 21.97
N TYR A 185 4.33 -5.25 20.88
CA TYR A 185 2.95 -4.81 20.66
C TYR A 185 2.10 -5.91 20.02
N ILE A 186 1.79 -6.95 20.81
CA ILE A 186 0.57 -7.73 20.65
C ILE A 186 0.07 -8.01 22.07
N ASP A 187 -0.61 -7.03 22.65
CA ASP A 187 -1.68 -7.27 23.61
C ASP A 187 -2.89 -6.53 23.01
N LEU A 188 -3.64 -7.24 22.16
CA LEU A 188 -4.99 -6.94 21.73
C LEU A 188 -5.87 -8.10 22.18
#